data_AF-A0AAV8XSF9-F1
#
_entry.id   AF-A0AAV8XSF9-F1
#
_cell.length_a   1.000
_cell.length_b   1.000
_cell.length_c   1.000
_cell.angle_alpha   90.00
_cell.angle_beta   90.00
_cell.angle_gamma   90.00
#
_symmetry.space_group_name_H-M   'P 1'
#
loop_
_entity.id
_entity.type
_entity.pdbx_description
1 polymer ?
#
loop_
_entity_poly.entity_id
_entity_poly.type
_entity_poly.pdbx_seq_one_letter_code
_entity_poly.pdbx_strand_id
1 'polypeptide(L)'
;MLSVQMEQRVNLKFLVKLGKTFTEVYAMLKEVYGNECLSRTQIFVWFKRFKEGHETTEGDPRPGRPSTPNTDKNIEKINKPICGLQVNQSPYLSLVYP
;
A
#
# COMPACT_ATOMS: atom_id res chain seq x y z
N MET A 1 6.18 7.83 -8.98
CA MET A 1 6.15 6.54 -9.70
C MET A 1 5.29 5.59 -8.89
N LEU A 2 4.18 5.09 -9.45
CA LEU A 2 3.38 4.06 -8.77
C LEU A 2 4.25 2.79 -8.69
N SER A 3 4.23 2.09 -7.56
CA SER A 3 4.93 0.80 -7.47
C SER A 3 4.22 -0.22 -8.36
N VAL A 4 4.97 -1.13 -8.97
CA VAL A 4 4.43 -2.21 -9.83
C VAL A 4 3.30 -2.98 -9.13
N GLN A 5 3.41 -3.16 -7.80
CA GLN A 5 2.36 -3.79 -7.00
C GLN A 5 1.07 -2.96 -6.88
N MET A 6 1.18 -1.63 -6.81
CA MET A 6 0.02 -0.73 -6.75
C MET A 6 -0.70 -0.70 -8.11
N GLU A 7 0.05 -0.67 -9.20
CA GLU A 7 -0.49 -0.73 -10.56
C GLU A 7 -1.29 -2.02 -10.80
N GLN A 8 -0.72 -3.17 -10.40
CA GLN A 8 -1.42 -4.46 -10.47
C GLN A 8 -2.74 -4.47 -9.70
N ARG A 9 -2.80 -3.81 -8.52
CA ARG A 9 -4.04 -3.69 -7.74
C ARG A 9 -5.08 -2.79 -8.38
N VAL A 10 -4.66 -1.72 -9.05
CA VAL A 10 -5.55 -0.84 -9.81
C VAL A 10 -6.14 -1.60 -11.00
N ASN A 11 -5.32 -2.34 -11.74
CA ASN A 11 -5.79 -3.17 -12.85
C ASN A 11 -6.70 -4.29 -12.38
N LEU A 12 -6.40 -4.91 -11.24
CA LEU A 12 -7.29 -5.87 -10.59
C LEU A 12 -8.65 -5.26 -10.24
N LYS A 13 -8.67 -4.04 -9.65
CA LYS A 13 -9.92 -3.32 -9.34
C LYS A 13 -10.75 -3.06 -10.60
N PHE A 14 -10.10 -2.65 -11.69
CA PHE A 14 -10.77 -2.44 -12.98
C PHE A 14 -11.41 -3.73 -13.50
N LEU A 15 -10.68 -4.85 -13.49
CA LEU A 15 -11.19 -6.15 -13.93
C LEU A 15 -12.36 -6.66 -13.07
N VAL A 16 -12.34 -6.41 -11.77
CA VAL A 16 -13.45 -6.75 -10.86
C VAL A 16 -14.69 -5.90 -11.19
N LYS A 17 -14.53 -4.60 -11.46
CA LYS A 17 -15.64 -3.72 -11.88
C LYS A 17 -16.23 -4.12 -13.25
N LEU A 18 -15.42 -4.71 -14.13
CA LEU A 18 -15.88 -5.33 -15.38
C LEU A 18 -16.66 -6.64 -15.19
N GLY A 19 -16.77 -7.14 -13.95
CA GLY A 19 -17.52 -8.37 -13.65
C GLY A 19 -16.79 -9.66 -14.02
N LYS A 20 -15.47 -9.60 -14.24
CA LYS A 20 -14.66 -10.77 -14.58
C LYS A 20 -14.54 -11.74 -13.41
N THR A 21 -14.48 -13.03 -13.72
CA THR A 21 -14.28 -14.09 -12.74
C THR A 21 -12.83 -14.14 -12.26
N PHE A 22 -12.59 -14.65 -11.06
CA PHE A 22 -11.24 -14.73 -10.50
C PHE A 22 -10.24 -15.45 -11.42
N THR A 23 -10.67 -16.52 -12.09
CA THR A 23 -9.82 -17.30 -13.00
C THR A 23 -9.39 -16.48 -14.21
N GLU A 24 -10.31 -15.73 -14.82
CA GLU A 24 -10.01 -14.83 -15.94
C GLU A 24 -9.07 -13.72 -15.51
N VAL A 25 -9.34 -13.12 -14.34
CA VAL A 25 -8.52 -12.05 -13.77
C VAL A 25 -7.08 -12.52 -13.50
N TYR A 26 -6.93 -13.71 -12.93
CA TYR A 26 -5.61 -14.29 -12.69
C TYR A 26 -4.86 -14.56 -14.00
N ALA A 27 -5.55 -15.09 -15.02
CA ALA A 27 -4.94 -15.30 -16.33
C ALA A 27 -4.47 -14.00 -16.97
N MET A 28 -5.32 -12.96 -17.00
CA MET A 28 -4.98 -11.65 -17.56
C MET A 28 -3.83 -10.97 -16.81
N LEU A 29 -3.84 -10.99 -15.47
CA LEU A 29 -2.73 -10.44 -14.68
C LEU A 29 -1.42 -11.21 -14.92
N LYS A 30 -1.48 -12.52 -15.11
CA LYS A 30 -0.30 -13.33 -15.40
C LYS A 30 0.24 -13.10 -16.81
N GLU A 31 -0.63 -12.82 -17.77
CA GLU A 31 -0.25 -12.48 -19.14
C GLU A 31 0.44 -11.12 -19.22
N VAL A 32 -0.06 -10.11 -18.49
CA VAL A 32 0.51 -8.75 -18.48
C VAL A 32 1.81 -8.68 -17.68
N TYR A 33 1.85 -9.29 -16.49
CA TYR A 33 2.96 -9.10 -15.54
C TYR A 33 3.93 -10.29 -15.47
N GLY A 34 3.58 -11.44 -16.05
CA GLY A 34 4.45 -12.62 -16.10
C GLY A 34 4.97 -13.03 -14.71
N ASN A 35 6.30 -12.95 -14.56
CA ASN A 35 7.01 -13.32 -13.33
C ASN A 35 6.88 -12.28 -12.20
N GLU A 36 6.54 -11.03 -12.53
CA GLU A 36 6.32 -9.97 -11.55
C GLU A 36 4.86 -9.93 -11.04
N CYS A 37 4.01 -10.83 -11.52
CA CYS A 37 2.62 -10.92 -11.13
C CYS A 37 2.49 -11.25 -9.63
N LEU A 38 1.56 -10.59 -8.95
CA LEU A 38 1.19 -10.91 -7.58
C LEU A 38 0.84 -12.40 -7.44
N SER A 39 1.16 -12.95 -6.27
CA SER A 39 0.80 -14.34 -5.98
C SER A 39 -0.71 -14.55 -6.07
N ARG A 40 -1.11 -15.77 -6.44
CA ARG A 40 -2.54 -16.14 -6.55
C ARG A 40 -3.32 -15.83 -5.28
N THR A 41 -2.72 -16.05 -4.11
CA THR A 41 -3.30 -15.73 -2.79
C THR A 41 -3.50 -14.23 -2.60
N GLN A 42 -2.52 -13.40 -2.96
CA GLN A 42 -2.66 -11.94 -2.86
C GLN A 42 -3.75 -11.40 -3.79
N ILE A 43 -3.78 -11.88 -5.04
CA ILE A 43 -4.83 -11.51 -6.00
C ILE A 43 -6.20 -11.91 -5.44
N PHE A 44 -6.34 -13.07 -4.81
CA PHE A 44 -7.59 -13.51 -4.22
C PHE A 44 -8.07 -12.61 -3.07
N VAL A 45 -7.17 -12.22 -2.17
CA VAL A 45 -7.49 -11.28 -1.07
C VAL A 45 -8.00 -9.96 -1.63
N TRP A 46 -7.31 -9.39 -2.62
CA TRP A 46 -7.72 -8.13 -3.24
C TRP A 46 -9.01 -8.27 -4.05
N PHE A 47 -9.18 -9.36 -4.80
CA PHE A 47 -10.39 -9.66 -5.55
C PHE A 47 -11.63 -9.71 -4.63
N LYS A 48 -11.50 -10.37 -3.48
CA LYS A 48 -12.57 -10.41 -2.46
C LYS A 48 -12.88 -9.01 -1.91
N ARG A 49 -11.86 -8.24 -1.52
CA ARG A 49 -12.02 -6.86 -1.03
C ARG A 49 -12.75 -5.97 -2.04
N PHE A 50 -12.37 -6.05 -3.31
CA PHE A 50 -13.02 -5.27 -4.38
C PHE A 50 -14.46 -5.72 -4.65
N LYS A 51 -14.74 -7.02 -4.52
CA LYS A 51 -16.12 -7.54 -4.59
C LYS A 51 -17.00 -7.06 -3.44
N GLU A 52 -16.42 -6.85 -2.26
CA GLU A 52 -17.09 -6.30 -1.07
C GLU A 52 -17.29 -4.78 -1.14
N GLY A 53 -16.83 -4.12 -2.22
CA GLY A 53 -17.04 -2.69 -2.45
C GLY A 53 -15.94 -1.80 -1.88
N HIS A 54 -14.85 -2.35 -1.35
CA HIS A 54 -13.72 -1.56 -0.88
C HIS A 54 -12.97 -0.93 -2.05
N GLU A 55 -12.79 0.39 -2.04
CA GLU A 55 -12.17 1.10 -3.16
C GLU A 55 -10.68 1.39 -2.97
N THR A 56 -10.14 1.19 -1.77
CA THR A 56 -8.75 1.48 -1.44
C THR A 56 -7.81 0.45 -2.07
N THR A 57 -6.79 0.93 -2.75
CA THR A 57 -5.70 0.11 -3.35
C THR A 57 -4.44 0.10 -2.48
N GLU A 58 -4.39 1.00 -1.49
CA GLU A 58 -3.36 1.02 -0.45
C GLU A 58 -3.53 -0.17 0.50
N GLY A 59 -2.40 -0.78 0.89
CA GLY A 59 -2.41 -1.84 1.90
C GLY A 59 -2.79 -1.29 3.27
N ASP A 60 -3.27 -2.17 4.15
CA ASP A 60 -3.59 -1.78 5.52
C ASP A 60 -2.33 -1.22 6.21
N PRO A 61 -2.47 -0.19 7.07
CA PRO A 61 -1.34 0.34 7.81
C PRO A 61 -0.69 -0.78 8.63
N ARG A 62 0.57 -1.10 8.32
CA ARG A 62 1.33 -2.11 9.05
C ARG A 62 1.58 -1.59 10.47
N PRO A 63 1.17 -2.31 11.53
CA PRO A 63 1.50 -1.89 12.88
C PRO A 63 3.03 -1.83 13.03
N GLY A 64 3.55 -0.65 13.38
CA GLY A 64 4.99 -0.43 13.61
C GLY A 64 5.63 0.70 12.79
N ARG A 65 4.98 1.23 11.74
CA ARG A 65 5.46 2.43 11.04
C ARG A 65 4.28 3.19 10.42
N PRO A 66 4.13 4.51 10.66
CA PRO A 66 3.14 5.28 9.91
C PRO A 66 3.51 5.21 8.42
N SER A 67 2.72 4.46 7.64
CA SER A 67 2.78 4.52 6.19
C SER A 67 2.09 5.81 5.81
N THR A 68 2.86 6.84 5.47
CA THR A 68 2.32 8.07 4.91
C THR A 68 1.62 7.73 3.59
N PRO A 69 0.29 7.86 3.49
CA PRO A 69 -0.35 7.83 2.18
C PRO A 69 0.17 9.06 1.43
N ASN A 70 0.72 8.86 0.24
CA ASN A 70 0.98 9.96 -0.68
C ASN A 70 -0.35 10.43 -1.27
N THR A 71 -1.18 11.03 -0.42
CA THR A 71 -2.23 11.94 -0.87
C THR A 71 -1.55 13.28 -1.14
N ASP A 72 -1.96 13.96 -2.21
CA ASP A 72 -1.42 15.19 -2.81
C ASP A 72 -1.27 16.42 -1.87
N LYS A 73 -1.37 16.24 -0.55
CA LYS A 73 -1.21 17.26 0.49
C LYS A 73 0.23 17.71 0.74
N ASN A 74 1.22 17.19 -0.02
CA ASN A 74 2.64 17.49 0.23
C ASN A 74 3.25 18.57 -0.68
N ILE A 75 2.48 19.17 -1.59
CA ILE A 75 3.01 20.22 -2.48
C ILE A 75 3.02 21.61 -1.81
N GLU A 76 2.20 21.86 -0.78
CA GLU A 76 2.14 23.20 -0.16
C GLU A 76 3.05 23.42 1.06
N LYS A 77 3.76 22.40 1.55
CA LYS A 77 4.61 22.51 2.74
C LYS A 77 6.12 22.69 2.48
N ILE A 78 6.52 22.96 1.23
CA ILE A 78 7.93 23.22 0.90
C ILE A 78 8.40 24.63 1.34
N ASN A 79 7.52 25.50 1.82
CA ASN A 79 7.89 26.87 2.19
C ASN A 79 7.72 27.21 3.68
N LYS A 80 8.41 26.49 4.59
CA LYS A 80 8.73 27.05 5.92
C LYS A 80 10.11 26.57 6.40
N PRO A 81 11.11 27.46 6.52
CA PRO A 81 12.33 27.15 7.24
C PRO A 81 12.07 27.37 8.73
N ILE A 82 12.08 26.30 9.53
CA ILE A 82 12.10 26.46 10.99
C ILE A 82 13.13 25.52 11.59
N CYS A 83 14.34 26.06 11.67
CA CYS A 83 15.30 26.02 12.78
C CYS A 83 14.90 25.21 14.02
N GLY A 84 15.83 24.39 14.51
CA GLY A 84 15.99 24.12 15.95
C GLY A 84 15.55 22.75 16.44
N LEU A 85 16.56 21.92 16.73
CA LEU A 85 16.71 20.90 17.79
C LEU A 85 15.54 20.84 18.81
N GLN A 86 15.08 19.66 19.25
CA GLN A 86 15.80 18.86 20.24
C GLN A 86 15.42 17.38 20.24
N VAL A 87 16.45 16.55 20.40
CA VAL A 87 16.43 15.11 20.63
C VAL A 87 16.02 14.76 22.07
N ASN A 88 15.37 13.60 22.20
CA ASN A 88 15.26 12.74 23.40
C ASN A 88 14.22 13.11 24.48
N GLN A 89 13.29 12.17 24.72
CA GLN A 89 13.16 11.44 25.99
C GLN A 89 12.34 10.15 25.74
N SER A 90 13.00 8.99 25.70
CA SER A 90 12.36 7.67 25.76
C SER A 90 12.66 7.05 27.15
N PRO A 91 11.67 6.53 27.91
CA PRO A 91 11.83 6.24 29.34
C PRO A 91 12.42 4.86 29.68
N TYR A 92 12.97 4.10 28.71
CA TYR A 92 13.24 2.67 28.90
C TYR A 92 14.71 2.28 29.14
N LEU A 93 15.61 3.22 29.46
CA LEU A 93 17.06 2.91 29.55
C LEU A 93 17.68 2.95 30.96
N SER A 94 16.91 3.04 32.05
CA SER A 94 17.46 3.09 33.42
C SER A 94 17.30 1.81 34.25
N LEU A 95 17.16 0.63 33.64
CA LEU A 95 17.02 -0.64 34.38
C LEU A 95 18.08 -1.70 34.07
N VAL A 96 19.15 -1.34 33.36
CA VAL A 96 20.26 -2.25 33.16
C VAL A 96 21.55 -1.47 33.35
N TYR A 97 22.33 -1.90 34.34
CA TYR A 97 23.65 -1.45 34.77
C TYR A 97 23.67 -0.48 35.98
N PRO A 98 24.34 -0.88 37.09
CA PRO A 98 24.37 -0.16 38.36
C PRO A 98 25.18 1.14 38.32
#